data_AF-A0A382CGB0-F1
#
_entry.id   AF-A0A382CGB0-F1
#
_cell.length_a   1.000
_cell.length_b   1.000
_cell.length_c   1.000
_cell.angle_alpha   90.00
_cell.angle_beta   90.00
_cell.angle_gamma   90.00
#
_symmetry.space_group_name_H-M   'P 1'
#
loop_
_entity.id
_entity.type
_entity.pdbx_description
1 polymer ?
#
loop_
_entity_poly.entity_id
_entity_poly.type
_entity_poly.pdbx_seq_one_letter_code
_entity_poly.pdbx_strand_id
1 'polypeptide(L)'
;VSYVVFSFLNLPYSVLLSILVGLSVIVPFFGAILVTIPVLLVGMYEWGLTEQFYWLTGLYFLIQALDGNLLVPLLFSVRNNLHPVVIIIAVLFFGGIWGFWGMFFAIPLATFIKAILNSWPEKSEV
;
A
#
# COMPACT_ATOMS: atom_id res chain seq x y z
N VAL A 1 5.62 12.94 -1.87
CA VAL A 1 5.09 13.23 -0.51
C VAL A 1 6.12 12.94 0.57
N SER A 2 6.65 11.72 0.66
CA SER A 2 7.55 11.30 1.75
C SER A 2 8.80 12.17 1.88
N TYR A 3 9.41 12.60 0.78
CA TYR A 3 10.55 13.53 0.79
C TYR A 3 10.21 14.86 1.48
N VAL A 4 9.06 15.45 1.14
CA VAL A 4 8.63 16.74 1.71
C VAL A 4 8.44 16.62 3.21
N VAL A 5 7.80 15.53 3.66
CA VAL A 5 7.58 15.27 5.08
C VAL A 5 8.91 15.07 5.83
N PHE A 6 9.81 14.24 5.31
CA PHE A 6 11.11 14.00 5.94
C PHE A 6 12.00 15.25 5.94
N SER A 7 11.98 16.03 4.86
CA SER A 7 12.72 17.29 4.78
C SER A 7 12.17 18.34 5.74
N PHE A 8 10.86 18.41 5.92
CA PHE A 8 10.22 19.34 6.88
C PHE A 8 10.59 19.00 8.33
N LEU A 9 10.71 17.70 8.64
CA LEU A 9 11.16 17.21 9.93
C LEU A 9 12.69 17.31 10.12
N ASN A 10 13.44 17.78 9.12
CA ASN A 10 14.92 17.79 9.11
C ASN A 10 15.53 16.40 9.37
N LEU A 11 14.88 15.33 8.89
CA LEU A 11 15.39 13.97 9.05
C LEU A 11 16.67 13.78 8.20
N PRO A 12 17.76 13.27 8.78
CA PRO A 12 18.96 12.93 8.01
C PRO A 12 18.63 11.86 6.96
N TYR A 13 19.33 11.91 5.82
CA TYR A 13 19.09 11.00 4.69
C TYR A 13 17.67 11.05 4.12
N SER A 14 16.95 12.17 4.27
CA SER A 14 15.57 12.36 3.78
C SER A 14 15.38 11.96 2.32
N VAL A 15 16.34 12.30 1.43
CA VAL A 15 16.32 11.88 0.02
C VAL A 15 16.38 10.36 -0.11
N LEU A 16 17.38 9.72 0.49
CA LEU A 16 17.58 8.27 0.44
C LEU A 16 16.35 7.52 0.97
N LEU A 17 15.89 7.89 2.17
CA LEU A 17 14.74 7.26 2.81
C LEU A 17 13.46 7.47 1.98
N SER A 18 13.25 8.65 1.42
CA SER A 18 12.07 8.91 0.58
C SER A 18 12.06 8.10 -0.72
N ILE A 19 13.24 7.85 -1.32
CA ILE A 19 13.36 6.98 -2.50
C ILE A 19 13.03 5.54 -2.10
N LEU A 20 13.54 5.05 -0.97
CA LEU A 20 13.21 3.72 -0.46
C LEU A 20 11.71 3.58 -0.22
N VAL A 21 11.06 4.59 0.37
CA VAL A 21 9.60 4.59 0.56
C VAL A 21 8.88 4.54 -0.79
N GLY A 22 9.31 5.30 -1.78
CA GLY A 22 8.75 5.24 -3.13
C GLY A 22 8.90 3.86 -3.78
N LEU A 23 10.06 3.22 -3.65
CA LEU A 23 10.30 1.86 -4.14
C LEU A 23 9.46 0.82 -3.40
N SER A 24 9.14 1.06 -2.13
CA SER A 24 8.32 0.16 -1.31
C SER A 24 6.92 -0.10 -1.90
N VAL A 25 6.38 0.88 -2.64
CA VAL A 25 5.05 0.81 -3.26
C VAL A 25 5.01 -0.23 -4.39
N ILE A 26 6.16 -0.57 -4.99
CA ILE A 26 6.26 -1.59 -6.05
C ILE A 26 6.01 -3.00 -5.51
N VAL A 27 6.43 -3.26 -4.27
CA VAL A 27 6.23 -4.56 -3.59
C VAL A 27 5.41 -4.31 -2.32
N PRO A 28 4.07 -4.25 -2.43
CA PRO A 28 3.19 -3.96 -1.29
C PRO A 28 3.43 -4.91 -0.12
N PHE A 29 3.18 -4.42 1.09
CA PHE A 29 3.41 -5.10 2.38
C PHE A 29 4.88 -5.40 2.70
N PHE A 30 5.61 -6.11 1.85
CA PHE A 30 7.03 -6.43 2.08
C PHE A 30 7.90 -5.19 2.00
N GLY A 31 7.75 -4.38 0.96
CA GLY A 31 8.49 -3.12 0.82
C GLY A 31 8.19 -2.20 2.00
N ALA A 32 6.92 -2.07 2.37
CA ALA A 32 6.49 -1.24 3.49
C ALA A 32 7.19 -1.65 4.79
N ILE A 33 7.20 -2.94 5.13
CA ILE A 33 7.86 -3.46 6.34
C ILE A 33 9.37 -3.20 6.27
N LEU A 34 10.00 -3.51 5.13
CA LEU A 34 11.44 -3.36 4.94
C LEU A 34 11.91 -1.91 5.07
N VAL A 35 11.11 -0.94 4.65
CA VAL A 35 11.48 0.48 4.70
C VAL A 35 11.08 1.15 6.02
N THR A 36 10.06 0.62 6.71
CA THR A 36 9.67 1.12 8.04
C THR A 36 10.82 0.97 9.04
N ILE A 37 11.53 -0.15 9.01
CA ILE A 37 12.66 -0.41 9.91
C ILE A 37 13.75 0.68 9.80
N PRO A 38 14.37 0.95 8.63
CA PRO A 38 15.40 1.97 8.52
C PRO A 38 14.88 3.39 8.77
N VAL A 39 13.63 3.72 8.40
CA VAL A 39 13.07 5.06 8.67
C VAL A 39 12.96 5.30 10.18
N LEU A 40 12.41 4.35 10.93
CA LEU A 40 12.27 4.47 12.37
C LEU A 40 13.63 4.39 13.08
N LEU A 41 14.54 3.53 12.62
CA LEU A 41 15.89 3.45 13.20
C LEU A 41 16.68 4.75 13.01
N VAL A 42 16.63 5.36 11.82
CA VAL A 42 17.31 6.64 11.57
C VAL A 42 16.70 7.76 12.43
N GLY A 43 15.37 7.83 12.51
CA GLY A 43 14.70 8.81 13.37
C GLY A 43 15.02 8.62 14.86
N MET A 44 15.07 7.37 15.32
CA MET A 44 15.40 7.04 16.72
C MET A 44 16.88 7.27 17.02
N TYR A 45 17.77 7.04 16.06
CA TYR A 45 19.19 7.33 16.21
C TYR A 45 19.45 8.84 16.29
N GLU A 46 18.77 9.62 15.46
CA GLU A 46 18.97 11.08 15.40
C GLU A 46 18.37 11.80 16.62
N TRP A 47 17.11 11.48 16.97
CA TRP A 47 16.36 12.23 17.97
C TRP A 47 16.02 11.46 19.24
N GLY A 48 16.27 10.15 19.30
CA GLY A 48 15.82 9.30 20.42
C GLY A 48 14.30 9.22 20.53
N LEU A 49 13.78 8.95 21.73
CA LEU A 49 12.34 8.92 22.03
C LEU A 49 11.79 10.30 22.38
N THR A 50 12.01 11.26 21.49
CA THR A 50 11.55 12.66 21.64
C THR A 50 10.28 12.93 20.81
N GLU A 51 9.70 14.12 20.96
CA GLU A 51 8.50 14.54 20.23
C GLU A 51 8.67 14.43 18.70
N GLN A 52 9.86 14.74 18.19
CA GLN A 52 10.21 14.67 16.77
C GLN A 52 10.10 13.25 16.23
N PHE A 53 10.53 12.25 17.00
CA PHE A 53 10.41 10.84 16.63
C PHE A 53 8.95 10.40 16.58
N TYR A 54 8.12 10.85 17.53
CA TYR A 54 6.70 10.54 17.51
C TYR A 54 5.97 11.20 16.33
N TRP A 55 6.32 12.45 15.99
CA TRP A 55 5.83 13.12 14.79
C TRP A 55 6.24 12.40 13.51
N LEU A 56 7.51 12.01 13.40
CA LEU A 56 8.01 11.20 12.28
C LEU A 56 7.21 9.92 12.14
N THR A 57 7.07 9.17 13.24
CA THR A 57 6.38 7.88 13.26
C THR A 57 4.92 8.04 12.85
N GLY A 58 4.20 9.01 13.44
CA GLY A 58 2.80 9.29 13.13
C GLY A 58 2.58 9.68 11.67
N LEU A 59 3.38 10.62 11.15
CA LEU A 59 3.29 11.06 9.76
C LEU A 59 3.70 9.95 8.78
N TYR A 60 4.71 9.16 9.12
CA TYR A 60 5.14 8.03 8.31
C TYR A 60 4.06 6.94 8.22
N PHE A 61 3.44 6.57 9.34
CA PHE A 61 2.33 5.61 9.33
C PHE A 61 1.11 6.14 8.58
N LEU A 62 0.84 7.44 8.65
CA LEU A 62 -0.20 8.07 7.83
C LEU A 62 0.10 7.92 6.34
N ILE A 63 1.36 8.17 5.92
CA ILE A 63 1.79 7.94 4.54
C ILE A 63 1.58 6.47 4.16
N GLN A 64 2.03 5.51 4.97
CA GLN A 64 1.86 4.09 4.66
C GLN A 64 0.40 3.65 4.59
N ALA A 65 -0.47 4.22 5.42
CA ALA A 65 -1.90 3.93 5.38
C ALA A 65 -2.54 4.44 4.08
N LEU A 66 -2.16 5.63 3.62
CA LEU A 66 -2.61 6.18 2.34
C LEU A 66 -2.06 5.38 1.16
N ASP A 67 -0.77 5.05 1.20
CA ASP A 67 -0.10 4.30 0.14
C ASP A 67 -0.69 2.89 0.00
N GLY A 68 -0.87 2.18 1.13
CA GLY A 68 -1.39 0.82 1.17
C GLY A 68 -2.87 0.70 0.85
N ASN A 69 -3.72 1.61 1.35
CA ASN A 69 -5.18 1.48 1.23
C ASN A 69 -5.79 2.22 0.04
N LEU A 70 -5.13 3.25 -0.50
CA LEU A 70 -5.65 4.04 -1.62
C LEU A 70 -4.81 3.89 -2.88
N LEU A 71 -3.50 4.14 -2.79
CA LEU A 71 -2.62 4.14 -3.97
C LEU A 71 -2.49 2.76 -4.59
N VAL A 72 -2.33 1.70 -3.79
CA VAL A 72 -2.25 0.33 -4.32
C VAL A 72 -3.53 -0.02 -5.11
N PRO A 73 -4.76 0.03 -4.55
CA PRO A 73 -5.96 -0.23 -5.35
C PRO A 73 -6.10 0.62 -6.61
N LEU A 74 -5.74 1.91 -6.52
CA LEU A 74 -5.85 2.84 -7.65
C LEU A 74 -4.86 2.50 -8.77
N LEU A 75 -3.59 2.23 -8.46
CA LEU A 75 -2.57 1.86 -9.44
C LEU A 75 -2.88 0.52 -10.12
N PHE A 76 -3.39 -0.46 -9.36
CA PHE A 76 -3.75 -1.77 -9.89
C PHE A 76 -5.08 -1.78 -10.65
N SER A 77 -6.02 -0.87 -10.34
CA SER A 77 -7.27 -0.68 -11.08
C SER A 77 -7.03 -0.36 -12.56
N VAL A 78 -6.05 0.50 -12.86
CA VAL A 78 -5.70 0.91 -14.22
C VAL A 78 -5.21 -0.28 -15.07
N ARG A 79 -4.44 -1.19 -14.47
CA ARG A 79 -3.81 -2.29 -15.24
C ARG A 79 -4.76 -3.47 -15.50
N ASN A 80 -5.81 -3.64 -14.69
CA ASN A 80 -6.74 -4.78 -14.79
C ASN A 80 -8.14 -4.45 -15.34
N ASN A 81 -8.39 -3.21 -15.78
CA ASN A 81 -9.73 -2.74 -16.21
C ASN A 81 -10.81 -3.08 -15.17
N LEU A 82 -10.46 -3.04 -13.88
CA LEU A 82 -11.35 -3.33 -12.77
C LEU A 82 -11.70 -1.99 -12.12
N HIS A 83 -12.99 -1.67 -12.03
CA HIS A 83 -13.41 -0.44 -11.36
C HIS A 83 -12.89 -0.44 -9.91
N PRO A 84 -12.34 0.67 -9.38
CA PRO A 84 -11.72 0.72 -8.04
C PRO A 84 -12.65 0.17 -6.93
N VAL A 85 -13.96 0.40 -7.08
CA VAL A 85 -14.99 -0.13 -6.18
C VAL A 85 -14.95 -1.67 -6.09
N VAL A 86 -14.70 -2.38 -7.18
CA VAL A 86 -14.59 -3.86 -7.17
C VAL A 86 -13.38 -4.31 -6.36
N ILE A 87 -12.27 -3.58 -6.43
CA ILE A 87 -11.07 -3.87 -5.63
C ILE A 87 -11.35 -3.64 -4.15
N ILE A 88 -11.98 -2.53 -3.79
CA ILE A 88 -12.35 -2.23 -2.40
C ILE A 88 -13.30 -3.30 -1.86
N ILE A 89 -14.33 -3.68 -2.62
CA ILE A 89 -15.27 -4.76 -2.24
C ILE A 89 -14.52 -6.08 -2.06
N ALA A 90 -13.62 -6.44 -2.97
CA ALA A 90 -12.82 -7.66 -2.86
C ALA A 90 -11.93 -7.65 -1.61
N VAL A 91 -11.26 -6.53 -1.31
CA VAL A 91 -10.42 -6.37 -0.11
C VAL A 91 -11.25 -6.54 1.16
N LEU A 92 -12.42 -5.91 1.25
CA LEU A 92 -13.31 -6.04 2.40
C LEU A 92 -13.86 -7.46 2.54
N PHE A 93 -14.28 -8.08 1.44
CA PHE A 93 -14.86 -9.42 1.44
C PHE A 93 -13.83 -10.49 1.80
N PHE A 94 -12.73 -10.58 1.04
CA PHE A 94 -11.69 -11.58 1.30
C PHE A 94 -10.95 -11.28 2.60
N GLY A 95 -10.71 -10.00 2.90
CA GLY A 95 -10.13 -9.56 4.17
C GLY A 95 -10.99 -9.95 5.38
N GLY A 96 -12.32 -9.93 5.25
CA GLY A 96 -13.23 -10.39 6.31
C GLY A 96 -13.16 -11.91 6.57
N ILE A 97 -12.87 -12.71 5.54
CA ILE A 97 -12.86 -14.18 5.63
C ILE A 97 -11.51 -14.70 6.16
N TRP A 98 -10.40 -14.18 5.63
CA TRP A 98 -9.04 -14.68 5.88
C TRP A 98 -8.11 -13.67 6.54
N GLY A 99 -8.64 -12.52 6.97
CA GLY A 99 -7.86 -11.47 7.58
C GLY A 99 -6.80 -10.93 6.61
N PHE A 100 -5.56 -10.85 7.10
CA PHE A 100 -4.43 -10.33 6.33
C PHE A 100 -4.23 -11.03 4.98
N TRP A 101 -4.31 -12.35 4.94
CA TRP A 101 -4.11 -13.11 3.71
C TRP A 101 -5.19 -12.84 2.67
N GLY A 102 -6.42 -12.64 3.12
CA GLY A 102 -7.53 -12.27 2.23
C GLY A 102 -7.35 -10.89 1.60
N MET A 103 -6.85 -9.91 2.36
CA MET A 103 -6.53 -8.58 1.84
C MET A 103 -5.37 -8.62 0.84
N PHE A 104 -4.34 -9.44 1.11
CA PHE A 104 -3.18 -9.60 0.23
C PHE A 104 -3.56 -10.17 -1.14
N PHE A 105 -4.42 -11.19 -1.18
CA PHE A 105 -4.82 -11.86 -2.43
C PHE A 105 -6.05 -11.24 -3.11
N ALA A 106 -6.62 -10.15 -2.57
CA ALA A 106 -7.88 -9.58 -3.04
C ALA A 106 -7.87 -9.23 -4.54
N ILE A 107 -6.78 -8.63 -5.04
CA ILE A 107 -6.67 -8.22 -6.45
C ILE A 107 -6.59 -9.45 -7.38
N PRO A 108 -5.67 -10.43 -7.18
CA PRO A 108 -5.68 -11.68 -7.94
C PRO A 108 -7.03 -12.39 -7.94
N LEU A 109 -7.67 -12.53 -6.78
CA LEU A 109 -8.97 -13.19 -6.64
C LEU A 109 -10.10 -12.44 -7.38
N ALA A 110 -10.16 -11.11 -7.25
CA ALA A 110 -11.13 -10.30 -7.98
C ALA A 110 -10.96 -10.45 -9.50
N THR A 111 -9.72 -10.52 -9.95
CA THR A 111 -9.37 -10.70 -11.37
C THR A 111 -9.73 -12.09 -11.86
N PHE A 112 -9.49 -13.11 -11.04
CA PHE A 112 -9.87 -14.49 -11.33
C PHE A 112 -11.39 -14.64 -11.47
N ILE A 113 -12.17 -14.06 -10.55
CA ILE A 113 -13.64 -14.05 -10.63
C ILE A 113 -14.10 -13.34 -11.90
N LYS A 114 -13.54 -12.17 -12.20
CA LYS A 114 -13.85 -11.43 -13.44
C LYS A 114 -13.55 -12.26 -14.68
N ALA A 115 -12.42 -12.96 -14.70
CA ALA A 115 -12.03 -13.81 -15.83
C ALA A 115 -13.03 -14.95 -16.03
N ILE A 116 -13.47 -15.62 -14.95
CA ILE A 116 -14.49 -16.66 -15.00
C ILE A 116 -15.80 -16.11 -15.57
N LEU A 117 -16.28 -14.99 -15.04
CA LEU A 117 -17.53 -14.36 -15.51
C LEU A 117 -17.47 -13.97 -16.99
N ASN A 118 -16.35 -13.38 -17.43
CA ASN A 118 -16.16 -13.02 -18.84
C ASN A 118 -16.00 -14.23 -19.76
N SER A 119 -15.46 -15.34 -19.26
CA SER A 119 -15.32 -16.59 -20.02
C SER A 119 -16.60 -17.44 -20.05
N TRP A 120 -17.63 -17.05 -19.30
CA TRP A 120 -18.86 -17.83 -19.24
C TRP A 120 -19.59 -17.72 -20.58
N PRO A 121 -19.89 -18.85 -21.25
CA PRO A 121 -20.55 -18.82 -22.55
C PRO A 121 -21.93 -18.20 -22.43
N GLU A 122 -22.16 -17.07 -23.10
CA GLU A 122 -23.51 -16.56 -23.33
C GLU A 122 -24.23 -17.54 -24.25
N LYS A 123 -25.47 -17.90 -23.88
CA LYS A 123 -26.36 -18.66 -24.76
C LYS A 123 -26.52 -17.83 -26.03
N SER A 124 -26.01 -18.34 -27.15
CA SER A 124 -26.34 -17.82 -28.47
C SER A 124 -27.85 -17.95 -28.65
N GLU A 125 -28.58 -16.85 -28.57
CA GLU A 125 -29.94 -16.80 -29.07
C GLU A 125 -29.87 -17.05 -30.58
N VAL A 126 -30.42 -18.19 -30.98
CA VAL A 126 -30.58 -18.64 -32.37
C VAL A 126 -31.84 -18.00 -32.95
#